data_AF-A0A6A4P4R4-F1
#
_entry.id   AF-A0A6A4P4R4-F1
#
_cell.length_a   1.000
_cell.length_b   1.000
_cell.length_c   1.000
_cell.angle_alpha   90.00
_cell.angle_beta   90.00
_cell.angle_gamma   90.00
#
_symmetry.space_group_name_H-M   'P 1'
#
loop_
_entity.id
_entity.type
_entity.pdbx_description
1 polymer ?
#
loop_
_entity_poly.entity_id
_entity_poly.type
_entity_poly.pdbx_seq_one_letter_code
_entity_poly.pdbx_strand_id
1 'polypeptide(L)'
;MDTQSGEYVNFDLKIEDFSSDVEAIEDVSIGVACFSEKVSNLSIFVMHLETLEGKLEDLVFNNDENDIDSVEKVMEFDLLCGVLESEIRELDLFLETLFAEIDDAGERVLLFSSTIWMEKLHDNEQCLKQSEEQFSEIKKQCCSYERTLSSYKREENVNVEEGEIVIEDTQFLNVSTAIKMQTIEEQRDILRMLEKSLASEMDLEKNFNDSKQIEEKLKQTVVSLEEELNVMEEEANDVWERWFEADNASDILMGISKDLLGRLQISQFNLNGLSQRESELSAKLDNMSSLEKQLKESECQLLHVKASADEYQILYNVKCSEIRAMENLIVELKENASKAEIQANAAEAECKLLKETNTELSNEMILLKDDGGTSDTVESLERQLKESDLKLQHAVASAEACHEKQSRLYSTIKDMKHAIKDLKSKVSKSERWADSAEEKCIVLSDYNAELNEEVNLLRNRLECLEESVRQVEEAKVATAKDISKQTVVFKQLLTQLAVERERLYKQLSSLASENKILVVKLKQTCKDPSQEVCPTSATGQVDKTWENLSENDNVVESVDSMPDVGTVRRIDAGVLSFKYLLISVFVLLISAVTFLYLNDANVDFSI
;
A
#
# COMPACT_ATOMS: atom_id res chain seq x y z
N MET A 1 40.12 -11.74 41.78
CA MET A 1 39.22 -10.69 41.27
C MET A 1 39.78 -10.28 39.93
N ASP A 2 39.20 -10.84 38.87
CA ASP A 2 40.04 -11.37 37.80
C ASP A 2 39.71 -10.69 36.48
N THR A 3 40.77 -10.31 35.76
CA THR A 3 40.66 -9.73 34.43
C THR A 3 40.23 -10.79 33.44
N GLN A 4 39.00 -10.70 32.93
CA GLN A 4 38.55 -11.47 31.78
C GLN A 4 38.57 -10.55 30.55
N SER A 5 39.33 -10.95 29.54
CA SER A 5 39.48 -10.21 28.29
C SER A 5 38.21 -10.31 27.45
N GLY A 6 37.69 -9.16 27.00
CA GLY A 6 36.67 -9.13 25.96
C GLY A 6 37.28 -9.43 24.60
N GLU A 7 37.17 -10.67 24.14
CA GLU A 7 37.32 -10.97 22.72
C GLU A 7 36.11 -10.41 21.97
N TYR A 8 36.34 -9.47 21.05
CA TYR A 8 35.33 -9.05 20.09
C TYR A 8 35.13 -10.18 19.07
N VAL A 9 34.19 -11.09 19.36
CA VAL A 9 33.66 -12.01 18.35
C VAL A 9 32.86 -11.18 17.35
N ASN A 10 33.22 -11.27 16.07
CA ASN A 10 32.61 -10.47 15.02
C ASN A 10 31.18 -10.98 14.74
N PHE A 11 30.18 -10.23 15.21
CA PHE A 11 28.76 -10.62 15.16
C PHE A 11 28.07 -10.25 13.84
N ASP A 12 28.81 -10.40 12.74
CA ASP A 12 28.51 -9.86 11.41
C ASP A 12 28.24 -11.01 10.42
N LEU A 13 27.44 -11.99 10.86
CA LEU A 13 27.10 -13.23 10.14
C LEU A 13 25.67 -13.66 10.50
N LYS A 14 24.90 -14.07 9.48
CA LYS A 14 23.55 -14.64 9.56
C LYS A 14 22.44 -13.74 10.18
N ILE A 15 22.18 -12.60 9.53
CA ILE A 15 20.80 -12.05 9.46
C ILE A 15 20.20 -12.36 8.08
N GLU A 16 21.00 -12.22 7.02
CA GLU A 16 20.60 -12.47 5.63
C GLU A 16 20.31 -13.97 5.38
N ASP A 17 21.23 -14.88 5.75
CA ASP A 17 20.98 -16.33 5.79
C ASP A 17 19.68 -16.66 6.54
N PHE A 18 19.48 -16.09 7.74
CA PHE A 18 18.31 -16.40 8.58
C PHE A 18 16.98 -15.94 7.95
N SER A 19 17.00 -15.00 6.99
CA SER A 19 15.84 -14.65 6.18
C SER A 19 15.57 -15.75 5.15
N SER A 20 16.60 -16.15 4.39
CA SER A 20 16.50 -17.18 3.34
C SER A 20 16.17 -18.58 3.91
N ASP A 21 16.73 -18.92 5.08
CA ASP A 21 16.46 -20.16 5.79
C ASP A 21 15.02 -20.22 6.36
N VAL A 22 14.36 -19.07 6.55
CA VAL A 22 12.93 -18.98 6.94
C VAL A 22 12.03 -19.02 5.70
N GLU A 23 12.41 -18.32 4.64
CA GLU A 23 11.72 -18.29 3.34
C GLU A 23 11.57 -19.72 2.77
N ALA A 24 12.67 -20.50 2.75
CA ALA A 24 12.67 -21.88 2.30
C ALA A 24 11.75 -22.84 3.09
N ILE A 25 11.39 -22.53 4.34
CA ILE A 25 10.45 -23.34 5.15
C ILE A 25 9.00 -22.94 4.84
N GLU A 26 8.76 -21.67 4.49
CA GLU A 26 7.46 -21.19 4.05
C GLU A 26 7.15 -21.72 2.64
N ASP A 27 8.13 -21.72 1.73
CA ASP A 27 8.05 -22.32 0.39
C ASP A 27 7.70 -23.81 0.45
N VAL A 28 8.39 -24.59 1.29
CA VAL A 28 8.06 -26.00 1.57
C VAL A 28 6.64 -26.16 2.11
N SER A 29 6.18 -25.24 2.99
CA SER A 29 4.82 -25.29 3.54
C SER A 29 3.75 -25.02 2.47
N ILE A 30 4.02 -24.09 1.54
CA ILE A 30 3.18 -23.79 0.38
C ILE A 30 3.18 -24.98 -0.60
N GLY A 31 4.35 -25.57 -0.87
CA GLY A 31 4.50 -26.74 -1.74
C GLY A 31 3.72 -27.96 -1.25
N VAL A 32 3.85 -28.29 0.04
CA VAL A 32 3.08 -29.37 0.69
C VAL A 32 1.57 -29.08 0.67
N ALA A 33 1.14 -27.84 0.91
CA ALA A 33 -0.27 -27.47 0.82
C ALA A 33 -0.82 -27.61 -0.61
N CYS A 34 -0.07 -27.15 -1.62
CA CYS A 34 -0.42 -27.27 -3.04
C CYS A 34 -0.50 -28.73 -3.49
N PHE A 35 0.47 -29.56 -3.08
CA PHE A 35 0.46 -31.00 -3.33
C PHE A 35 -0.79 -31.66 -2.71
N SER A 36 -1.07 -31.38 -1.44
CA SER A 36 -2.23 -31.92 -0.72
C SER A 36 -3.56 -31.50 -1.35
N GLU A 37 -3.69 -30.25 -1.80
CA GLU A 37 -4.86 -29.79 -2.56
C GLU A 37 -4.97 -30.49 -3.92
N LYS A 38 -3.88 -30.62 -4.70
CA LYS A 38 -3.91 -31.28 -6.01
C LYS A 38 -4.22 -32.78 -5.88
N VAL A 39 -3.71 -33.48 -4.86
CA VAL A 39 -4.10 -34.87 -4.52
C VAL A 39 -5.58 -34.97 -4.16
N SER A 40 -6.11 -34.05 -3.35
CA SER A 40 -7.53 -34.02 -2.98
C SER A 40 -8.45 -33.80 -4.18
N ASN A 41 -8.10 -32.86 -5.06
CA ASN A 41 -8.79 -32.61 -6.33
C ASN A 41 -8.71 -33.83 -7.26
N LEU A 42 -7.57 -34.52 -7.33
CA LEU A 42 -7.39 -35.74 -8.10
C LEU A 42 -8.22 -36.91 -7.53
N SER A 43 -8.40 -36.99 -6.20
CA SER A 43 -9.33 -37.96 -5.58
C SER A 43 -10.78 -37.73 -6.01
N ILE A 44 -11.21 -36.46 -6.12
CA ILE A 44 -12.52 -36.10 -6.67
C ILE A 44 -12.62 -36.47 -8.16
N PHE A 45 -11.55 -36.30 -8.95
CA PHE A 45 -11.51 -36.72 -10.35
C PHE A 45 -11.64 -38.25 -10.50
N VAL A 46 -10.89 -39.02 -9.69
CA VAL A 46 -10.98 -40.49 -9.64
C VAL A 46 -12.38 -40.96 -9.26
N MET A 47 -13.07 -40.31 -8.32
CA MET A 47 -14.47 -40.63 -7.98
C MET A 47 -15.43 -40.47 -9.18
N HIS A 48 -15.17 -39.51 -10.08
CA HIS A 48 -15.93 -39.37 -11.32
C HIS A 48 -15.57 -40.47 -12.34
N LEU A 49 -14.31 -40.92 -12.39
CA LEU A 49 -13.87 -42.07 -13.19
C LEU A 49 -14.49 -43.38 -12.70
N GLU A 50 -14.55 -43.66 -11.40
CA GLU A 50 -15.31 -44.82 -10.84
C GLU A 50 -16.78 -44.77 -11.28
N THR A 51 -17.36 -43.56 -11.29
CA THR A 51 -18.73 -43.30 -11.73
C THR A 51 -18.90 -43.37 -13.26
N LEU A 52 -17.83 -43.46 -14.05
CA LEU A 52 -17.85 -43.68 -15.50
C LEU A 52 -17.54 -45.15 -15.84
N GLU A 53 -16.58 -45.78 -15.16
CA GLU A 53 -16.28 -47.21 -15.24
C GLU A 53 -17.53 -48.04 -14.94
N GLY A 54 -18.22 -47.78 -13.83
CA GLY A 54 -19.45 -48.50 -13.48
C GLY A 54 -20.59 -48.33 -14.50
N LYS A 55 -20.64 -47.21 -15.23
CA LYS A 55 -21.60 -47.02 -16.35
C LYS A 55 -21.18 -47.82 -17.58
N LEU A 56 -19.88 -47.97 -17.83
CA LEU A 56 -19.36 -48.80 -18.92
C LEU A 56 -19.58 -50.30 -18.64
N GLU A 57 -19.37 -50.76 -17.41
CA GLU A 57 -19.75 -52.11 -16.99
C GLU A 57 -21.26 -52.35 -17.20
N ASP A 58 -22.13 -51.47 -16.68
CA ASP A 58 -23.58 -51.54 -16.90
C ASP A 58 -23.93 -51.59 -18.40
N LEU A 59 -23.29 -50.78 -19.24
CA LEU A 59 -23.57 -50.71 -20.67
C LEU A 59 -23.17 -52.00 -21.40
N VAL A 60 -22.00 -52.55 -21.09
CA VAL A 60 -21.47 -53.80 -21.65
C VAL A 60 -22.36 -54.99 -21.27
N PHE A 61 -22.89 -55.06 -20.05
CA PHE A 61 -23.82 -56.11 -19.65
C PHE A 61 -25.22 -56.02 -20.27
N ASN A 62 -25.62 -54.88 -20.85
CA ASN A 62 -26.94 -54.69 -21.46
C ASN A 62 -27.02 -55.06 -22.97
N ASN A 63 -25.88 -55.37 -23.60
CA ASN A 63 -25.81 -56.26 -24.77
C ASN A 63 -26.49 -55.78 -26.08
N ASP A 64 -26.59 -54.46 -26.30
CA ASP A 64 -26.94 -53.84 -27.59
C ASP A 64 -25.65 -53.39 -28.34
N GLU A 65 -25.03 -54.31 -29.08
CA GLU A 65 -23.69 -54.20 -29.71
C GLU A 65 -23.52 -53.13 -30.83
N ASN A 66 -24.36 -52.09 -30.90
CA ASN A 66 -24.35 -51.11 -32.00
C ASN A 66 -24.77 -49.66 -31.63
N ASP A 67 -24.81 -49.29 -30.34
CA ASP A 67 -25.03 -47.88 -29.97
C ASP A 67 -23.72 -47.07 -30.02
N ILE A 68 -23.73 -45.94 -30.73
CA ILE A 68 -22.58 -45.03 -30.88
C ILE A 68 -22.24 -44.37 -29.53
N ASP A 69 -23.25 -44.18 -28.67
CA ASP A 69 -23.14 -43.69 -27.29
C ASP A 69 -22.23 -44.57 -26.41
N SER A 70 -22.04 -45.87 -26.77
CA SER A 70 -21.08 -46.75 -26.09
C SER A 70 -19.62 -46.44 -26.46
N VAL A 71 -19.35 -46.28 -27.76
CA VAL A 71 -18.01 -46.03 -28.30
C VAL A 71 -17.51 -44.66 -27.87
N GLU A 72 -18.39 -43.65 -27.87
CA GLU A 72 -18.07 -42.29 -27.40
C GLU A 72 -17.65 -42.30 -25.91
N LYS A 73 -18.32 -43.07 -25.05
CA LYS A 73 -17.99 -43.18 -23.61
C LYS A 73 -16.74 -44.00 -23.32
N VAL A 74 -16.45 -45.03 -24.12
CA VAL A 74 -15.18 -45.76 -24.01
C VAL A 74 -14.01 -44.84 -24.39
N MET A 75 -14.15 -44.00 -25.42
CA MET A 75 -13.14 -42.99 -25.77
C MET A 75 -13.03 -41.87 -24.73
N GLU A 76 -14.15 -41.42 -24.14
CA GLU A 76 -14.16 -40.47 -23.02
C GLU A 76 -13.36 -41.04 -21.81
N PHE A 77 -13.59 -42.31 -21.46
CA PHE A 77 -12.89 -42.97 -20.35
C PHE A 77 -11.40 -43.21 -20.64
N ASP A 78 -11.02 -43.68 -21.84
CA ASP A 78 -9.63 -43.86 -22.27
C ASP A 78 -8.85 -42.53 -22.23
N LEU A 79 -9.45 -41.43 -22.69
CA LEU A 79 -8.87 -40.09 -22.64
C LEU A 79 -8.72 -39.57 -21.21
N LEU A 80 -9.74 -39.73 -20.36
CA LEU A 80 -9.69 -39.29 -18.96
C LEU A 80 -8.70 -40.13 -18.12
N CYS A 81 -8.50 -41.41 -18.45
CA CYS A 81 -7.42 -42.22 -17.89
C CYS A 81 -6.03 -41.72 -18.34
N GLY A 82 -5.86 -41.37 -19.62
CA GLY A 82 -4.62 -40.75 -20.11
C GLY A 82 -4.29 -39.41 -19.43
N VAL A 83 -5.32 -38.62 -19.09
CA VAL A 83 -5.16 -37.41 -18.25
C VAL A 83 -4.74 -37.80 -16.83
N LEU A 84 -5.40 -38.77 -16.19
CA LEU A 84 -5.03 -39.27 -14.85
C LEU A 84 -3.58 -39.75 -14.79
N GLU A 85 -3.12 -40.55 -15.77
CA GLU A 85 -1.74 -41.02 -15.86
C GLU A 85 -0.73 -39.88 -16.04
N SER A 86 -1.10 -38.81 -16.76
CA SER A 86 -0.25 -37.64 -16.95
C SER A 86 -0.12 -36.81 -15.67
N GLU A 87 -1.25 -36.52 -15.02
CA GLU A 87 -1.31 -35.82 -13.74
C GLU A 87 -0.59 -36.59 -12.63
N ILE A 88 -0.77 -37.92 -12.56
CA ILE A 88 -0.02 -38.77 -11.61
C ILE A 88 1.49 -38.67 -11.86
N ARG A 89 1.95 -38.73 -13.12
CA ARG A 89 3.38 -38.67 -13.43
C ARG A 89 4.01 -37.32 -13.08
N GLU A 90 3.31 -36.22 -13.31
CA GLU A 90 3.75 -34.88 -12.92
C GLU A 90 3.80 -34.75 -11.38
N LEU A 91 2.74 -35.20 -10.71
CA LEU A 91 2.61 -35.12 -9.25
C LEU A 91 3.62 -36.03 -8.52
N ASP A 92 4.09 -37.12 -9.16
CA ASP A 92 5.17 -37.97 -8.62
C ASP A 92 6.53 -37.26 -8.64
N LEU A 93 6.85 -36.57 -9.74
CA LEU A 93 8.09 -35.79 -9.85
C LEU A 93 8.08 -34.60 -8.88
N PHE A 94 6.92 -33.99 -8.65
CA PHE A 94 6.77 -32.96 -7.64
C PHE A 94 6.90 -33.52 -6.20
N LEU A 95 6.40 -34.73 -5.94
CA LEU A 95 6.59 -35.42 -4.65
C LEU A 95 8.07 -35.75 -4.37
N GLU A 96 8.80 -36.28 -5.35
CA GLU A 96 10.25 -36.52 -5.24
C GLU A 96 11.01 -35.22 -4.93
N THR A 97 10.56 -34.09 -5.51
CA THR A 97 11.14 -32.76 -5.27
C THR A 97 10.85 -32.26 -3.85
N LEU A 98 9.58 -32.32 -3.42
CA LEU A 98 9.17 -31.88 -2.06
C LEU A 98 9.85 -32.68 -0.94
N PHE A 99 10.09 -33.98 -1.12
CA PHE A 99 10.85 -34.76 -0.15
C PHE A 99 12.31 -34.28 -0.03
N ALA A 100 12.97 -33.98 -1.16
CA ALA A 100 14.32 -33.44 -1.15
C ALA A 100 14.39 -32.05 -0.50
N GLU A 101 13.39 -31.20 -0.74
CA GLU A 101 13.29 -29.86 -0.14
C GLU A 101 13.00 -29.92 1.38
N ILE A 102 12.21 -30.89 1.85
CA ILE A 102 11.97 -31.14 3.28
C ILE A 102 13.22 -31.65 3.99
N ASP A 103 13.97 -32.60 3.40
CA ASP A 103 15.23 -33.10 3.97
C ASP A 103 16.27 -31.96 4.09
N ASP A 104 16.41 -31.14 3.05
CA ASP A 104 17.32 -29.98 2.99
C ASP A 104 16.89 -28.85 3.95
N ALA A 105 15.58 -28.60 4.09
CA ALA A 105 15.04 -27.73 5.15
C ALA A 105 15.26 -28.32 6.56
N GLY A 106 15.23 -29.65 6.71
CA GLY A 106 15.54 -30.36 7.95
C GLY A 106 16.99 -30.15 8.39
N GLU A 107 17.95 -30.31 7.46
CA GLU A 107 19.35 -29.99 7.73
C GLU A 107 19.55 -28.50 8.09
N ARG A 108 18.86 -27.57 7.40
CA ARG A 108 18.85 -26.14 7.76
C ARG A 108 18.37 -25.90 9.18
N VAL A 109 17.17 -26.32 9.56
CA VAL A 109 16.56 -25.99 10.87
C VAL A 109 17.39 -26.53 12.04
N LEU A 110 18.02 -27.70 11.89
CA LEU A 110 18.91 -28.29 12.88
C LEU A 110 20.11 -27.38 13.22
N LEU A 111 20.63 -26.62 12.25
CA LEU A 111 21.74 -25.65 12.48
C LEU A 111 21.31 -24.47 13.36
N PHE A 112 20.05 -24.07 13.31
CA PHE A 112 19.52 -22.91 14.06
C PHE A 112 18.91 -23.26 15.42
N SER A 113 18.63 -24.55 15.69
CA SER A 113 18.05 -25.02 16.95
C SER A 113 16.73 -24.31 17.35
N SER A 114 15.96 -23.83 16.36
CA SER A 114 14.66 -23.18 16.60
C SER A 114 13.57 -24.22 16.80
N THR A 115 13.01 -24.31 18.01
CA THR A 115 11.92 -25.26 18.31
C THR A 115 10.65 -24.99 17.51
N ILE A 116 10.38 -23.73 17.15
CA ILE A 116 9.18 -23.33 16.41
C ILE A 116 9.24 -23.83 14.96
N TRP A 117 10.40 -23.71 14.32
CA TRP A 117 10.58 -24.18 12.95
C TRP A 117 10.69 -25.70 12.86
N MET A 118 11.24 -26.37 13.88
CA MET A 118 11.18 -27.84 14.00
C MET A 118 9.72 -28.33 14.10
N GLU A 119 8.86 -27.62 14.85
CA GLU A 119 7.44 -27.96 15.01
C GLU A 119 6.69 -27.79 13.67
N LYS A 120 6.81 -26.63 13.00
CA LYS A 120 6.18 -26.40 11.69
C LYS A 120 6.70 -27.35 10.58
N LEU A 121 7.99 -27.66 10.55
CA LEU A 121 8.53 -28.61 9.56
C LEU A 121 8.02 -30.04 9.80
N HIS A 122 7.84 -30.45 11.06
CA HIS A 122 7.25 -31.75 11.38
C HIS A 122 5.74 -31.81 11.06
N ASP A 123 5.00 -30.71 11.25
CA ASP A 123 3.61 -30.60 10.77
C ASP A 123 3.53 -30.71 9.24
N ASN A 124 4.45 -30.09 8.50
CA ASN A 124 4.57 -30.23 7.04
C ASN A 124 4.90 -31.69 6.65
N GLU A 125 5.88 -32.33 7.30
CA GLU A 125 6.26 -33.74 7.09
C GLU A 125 5.06 -34.68 7.28
N GLN A 126 4.31 -34.51 8.37
CA GLN A 126 3.12 -35.30 8.65
C GLN A 126 1.99 -35.03 7.64
N CYS A 127 1.83 -33.79 7.19
CA CYS A 127 0.84 -33.42 6.18
C CYS A 127 1.16 -34.04 4.82
N LEU A 128 2.41 -33.91 4.34
CA LEU A 128 2.86 -34.49 3.07
C LEU A 128 2.63 -36.00 3.05
N LYS A 129 3.00 -36.68 4.14
CA LYS A 129 2.82 -38.13 4.31
C LYS A 129 1.35 -38.55 4.26
N GLN A 130 0.44 -37.77 4.85
CA GLN A 130 -1.00 -38.05 4.75
C GLN A 130 -1.50 -37.92 3.30
N SER A 131 -0.99 -36.96 2.52
CA SER A 131 -1.28 -36.85 1.09
C SER A 131 -0.58 -37.91 0.23
N GLU A 132 0.63 -38.37 0.59
CA GLU A 132 1.32 -39.50 -0.05
C GLU A 132 0.49 -40.80 0.06
N GLU A 133 -0.09 -41.08 1.23
CA GLU A 133 -0.97 -42.23 1.43
C GLU A 133 -2.22 -42.17 0.53
N GLN A 134 -2.83 -40.98 0.37
CA GLN A 134 -3.97 -40.78 -0.55
C GLN A 134 -3.56 -40.90 -2.03
N PHE A 135 -2.45 -40.29 -2.41
CA PHE A 135 -1.89 -40.35 -3.76
C PHE A 135 -1.51 -41.79 -4.15
N SER A 136 -1.01 -42.58 -3.21
CA SER A 136 -0.69 -44.00 -3.41
C SER A 136 -1.92 -44.86 -3.71
N GLU A 137 -3.07 -44.55 -3.09
CA GLU A 137 -4.34 -45.22 -3.41
C GLU A 137 -4.88 -44.77 -4.78
N ILE A 138 -4.73 -43.50 -5.15
CA ILE A 138 -5.05 -42.97 -6.50
C ILE A 138 -4.23 -43.67 -7.59
N LYS A 139 -2.91 -43.84 -7.39
CA LYS A 139 -2.05 -44.64 -8.30
C LYS A 139 -2.56 -46.06 -8.47
N LYS A 140 -3.00 -46.68 -7.37
CA LYS A 140 -3.57 -48.04 -7.35
C LYS A 140 -4.94 -48.13 -8.05
N GLN A 141 -5.78 -47.10 -7.96
CA GLN A 141 -7.03 -46.97 -8.73
C GLN A 141 -6.73 -46.79 -10.22
N CYS A 142 -5.77 -45.93 -10.61
CA CYS A 142 -5.31 -45.79 -11.99
C CYS A 142 -4.82 -47.12 -12.59
N CYS A 143 -3.98 -47.85 -11.85
CA CYS A 143 -3.55 -49.22 -12.18
C CYS A 143 -4.69 -50.27 -12.14
N SER A 144 -5.93 -49.89 -11.85
CA SER A 144 -7.14 -50.68 -12.08
C SER A 144 -7.71 -50.36 -13.47
N TYR A 145 -7.93 -49.08 -13.78
CA TYR A 145 -8.51 -48.64 -15.05
C TYR A 145 -7.67 -49.04 -16.27
N GLU A 146 -6.34 -48.98 -16.19
CA GLU A 146 -5.43 -49.50 -17.23
C GLU A 146 -5.71 -50.99 -17.53
N ARG A 147 -6.02 -51.77 -16.49
CA ARG A 147 -6.37 -53.20 -16.60
C ARG A 147 -7.77 -53.42 -17.14
N THR A 148 -8.73 -52.55 -16.79
CA THR A 148 -10.09 -52.55 -17.34
C THR A 148 -10.06 -52.22 -18.84
N LEU A 149 -9.38 -51.13 -19.25
CA LEU A 149 -9.13 -50.77 -20.66
C LEU A 149 -8.43 -51.90 -21.43
N SER A 150 -7.42 -52.52 -20.82
CA SER A 150 -6.70 -53.68 -21.37
C SER A 150 -7.55 -54.95 -21.51
N SER A 151 -8.75 -55.00 -20.91
CA SER A 151 -9.70 -56.10 -21.09
C SER A 151 -10.56 -55.88 -22.35
N TYR A 152 -11.15 -54.70 -22.53
CA TYR A 152 -11.90 -54.34 -23.74
C TYR A 152 -11.02 -54.44 -25.00
N LYS A 153 -9.77 -53.99 -24.92
CA LYS A 153 -8.79 -54.04 -26.02
C LYS A 153 -8.35 -55.46 -26.43
N ARG A 154 -8.84 -56.50 -25.73
CA ARG A 154 -8.48 -57.91 -25.96
C ARG A 154 -9.49 -58.67 -26.83
N GLU A 155 -10.76 -58.26 -26.89
CA GLU A 155 -11.81 -59.07 -27.51
C GLU A 155 -11.74 -59.13 -29.06
N GLU A 156 -11.06 -58.21 -29.73
CA GLU A 156 -10.76 -58.33 -31.17
C GLU A 156 -9.72 -59.43 -31.49
N ASN A 157 -8.93 -59.91 -30.52
CA ASN A 157 -7.79 -60.81 -30.76
C ASN A 157 -8.04 -62.26 -30.30
N VAL A 158 -9.05 -62.91 -30.89
CA VAL A 158 -9.28 -64.35 -30.73
C VAL A 158 -8.41 -65.16 -31.69
N ASN A 159 -7.35 -65.76 -31.14
CA ASN A 159 -6.59 -66.91 -31.65
C ASN A 159 -5.74 -66.74 -32.92
N VAL A 160 -4.46 -66.41 -32.72
CA VAL A 160 -3.36 -67.09 -33.42
C VAL A 160 -2.44 -67.69 -32.34
N GLU A 161 -2.43 -69.02 -32.21
CA GLU A 161 -1.42 -69.75 -31.42
C GLU A 161 -0.05 -69.70 -32.11
N GLU A 162 1.02 -70.03 -31.38
CA GLU A 162 2.40 -70.09 -31.87
C GLU A 162 2.53 -70.81 -33.22
N GLY A 163 2.78 -70.05 -34.30
CA GLY A 163 2.86 -70.57 -35.66
C GLY A 163 3.89 -69.83 -36.50
N GLU A 164 5.02 -70.48 -36.78
CA GLU A 164 6.08 -69.98 -37.68
C GLU A 164 5.58 -70.00 -39.13
N ILE A 165 5.06 -68.87 -39.63
CA ILE A 165 4.58 -68.77 -41.02
C ILE A 165 5.78 -68.60 -41.97
N VAL A 166 6.19 -69.73 -42.54
CA VAL A 166 7.04 -69.79 -43.74
C VAL A 166 6.35 -69.05 -44.89
N ILE A 167 7.10 -68.18 -45.58
CA ILE A 167 6.65 -67.55 -46.82
C ILE A 167 6.64 -68.61 -47.92
N GLU A 168 5.45 -68.96 -48.44
CA GLU A 168 5.31 -69.80 -49.64
C GLU A 168 4.47 -69.06 -50.71
N ASP A 169 4.78 -69.34 -51.98
CA ASP A 169 4.63 -68.40 -53.08
C ASP A 169 3.21 -68.08 -53.57
N THR A 170 3.09 -66.87 -54.11
CA THR A 170 1.95 -66.36 -54.89
C THR A 170 1.50 -67.31 -56.01
N GLN A 171 0.31 -67.90 -55.88
CA GLN A 171 -0.40 -68.53 -56.99
C GLN A 171 -1.34 -67.54 -57.69
N PHE A 172 -0.88 -66.96 -58.80
CA PHE A 172 -1.74 -66.20 -59.70
C PHE A 172 -2.82 -67.10 -60.31
N LEU A 173 -4.09 -66.85 -59.98
CA LEU A 173 -5.22 -67.48 -60.68
C LEU A 173 -5.31 -66.95 -62.12
N ASN A 174 -4.71 -67.71 -63.04
CA ASN A 174 -4.76 -67.46 -64.47
C ASN A 174 -6.17 -67.73 -65.03
N VAL A 175 -7.07 -66.74 -64.91
CA VAL A 175 -8.42 -66.77 -65.51
C VAL A 175 -8.37 -66.39 -67.00
N SER A 176 -7.49 -67.04 -67.77
CA SER A 176 -7.47 -66.94 -69.24
C SER A 176 -8.52 -67.84 -69.91
N THR A 177 -9.71 -67.97 -69.31
CA THR A 177 -10.89 -68.55 -69.98
C THR A 177 -11.32 -67.60 -71.09
N ALA A 178 -10.89 -67.90 -72.32
CA ALA A 178 -11.15 -67.07 -73.48
C ALA A 178 -12.66 -66.89 -73.71
N ILE A 179 -13.18 -65.70 -73.36
CA ILE A 179 -14.57 -65.31 -73.59
C ILE A 179 -14.78 -65.20 -75.10
N LYS A 180 -15.30 -66.28 -75.71
CA LYS A 180 -15.82 -66.24 -77.07
C LYS A 180 -17.13 -65.46 -77.07
N MET A 181 -17.03 -64.13 -77.09
CA MET A 181 -18.12 -63.25 -77.54
C MET A 181 -18.57 -63.76 -78.92
N GLN A 182 -19.82 -64.24 -79.04
CA GLN A 182 -20.35 -64.75 -80.30
C GLN A 182 -21.33 -63.76 -80.97
N THR A 183 -21.72 -62.70 -80.27
CA THR A 183 -22.70 -61.72 -80.73
C THR A 183 -22.13 -60.29 -80.64
N ILE A 184 -22.36 -59.49 -81.69
CA ILE A 184 -21.91 -58.09 -81.75
C ILE A 184 -22.57 -57.23 -80.66
N GLU A 185 -23.77 -57.59 -80.21
CA GLU A 185 -24.46 -56.91 -79.11
C GLU A 185 -23.75 -57.13 -77.75
N GLU A 186 -23.24 -58.33 -77.47
CA GLU A 186 -22.45 -58.61 -76.24
C GLU A 186 -21.17 -57.75 -76.20
N GLN A 187 -20.54 -57.54 -77.36
CA GLN A 187 -19.40 -56.64 -77.52
C GLN A 187 -19.78 -55.17 -77.28
N ARG A 188 -20.94 -54.72 -77.75
CA ARG A 188 -21.44 -53.36 -77.51
C ARG A 188 -21.79 -53.11 -76.06
N ASP A 189 -22.43 -54.06 -75.39
CA ASP A 189 -22.85 -53.90 -74.00
C ASP A 189 -21.64 -53.93 -73.04
N ILE A 190 -20.63 -54.75 -73.31
CA ILE A 190 -19.35 -54.73 -72.57
C ILE A 190 -18.57 -53.42 -72.86
N LEU A 191 -18.50 -52.95 -74.11
CA LEU A 191 -17.88 -51.66 -74.40
C LEU A 191 -18.60 -50.50 -73.72
N ARG A 192 -19.94 -50.48 -73.71
CA ARG A 192 -20.74 -49.47 -73.00
C ARG A 192 -20.58 -49.56 -71.48
N MET A 193 -20.34 -50.75 -70.93
CA MET A 193 -20.02 -50.95 -69.52
C MET A 193 -18.63 -50.39 -69.17
N LEU A 194 -17.62 -50.65 -70.00
CA LEU A 194 -16.27 -50.10 -69.85
C LEU A 194 -16.24 -48.58 -70.04
N GLU A 195 -17.01 -48.04 -70.99
CA GLU A 195 -17.18 -46.60 -71.21
C GLU A 195 -17.80 -45.91 -69.98
N LYS A 196 -18.82 -46.52 -69.36
CA LYS A 196 -19.38 -46.06 -68.08
C LYS A 196 -18.41 -46.19 -66.91
N SER A 197 -17.64 -47.28 -66.85
CA SER A 197 -16.65 -47.51 -65.81
C SER A 197 -15.53 -46.47 -65.88
N LEU A 198 -15.02 -46.19 -67.07
CA LEU A 198 -14.00 -45.17 -67.33
C LEU A 198 -14.51 -43.76 -67.02
N ALA A 199 -15.77 -43.45 -67.38
CA ALA A 199 -16.39 -42.17 -66.98
C ALA A 199 -16.47 -42.04 -65.46
N SER A 200 -16.91 -43.09 -64.75
CA SER A 200 -16.96 -43.10 -63.28
C SER A 200 -15.57 -43.05 -62.64
N GLU A 201 -14.54 -43.63 -63.27
CA GLU A 201 -13.14 -43.57 -62.83
C GLU A 201 -12.57 -42.15 -63.00
N MET A 202 -12.88 -41.48 -64.11
CA MET A 202 -12.53 -40.07 -64.33
C MET A 202 -13.25 -39.12 -63.36
N ASP A 203 -14.52 -39.36 -63.03
CA ASP A 203 -15.25 -38.60 -62.02
C ASP A 203 -14.68 -38.83 -60.60
N LEU A 204 -14.26 -40.06 -60.27
CA LEU A 204 -13.59 -40.38 -59.01
C LEU A 204 -12.20 -39.74 -58.90
N GLU A 205 -11.39 -39.79 -59.95
CA GLU A 205 -10.09 -39.10 -60.03
C GLU A 205 -10.27 -37.58 -59.87
N LYS A 206 -11.29 -36.98 -60.50
CA LYS A 206 -11.64 -35.57 -60.28
C LYS A 206 -11.97 -35.31 -58.81
N ASN A 207 -12.89 -36.08 -58.21
CA ASN A 207 -13.29 -35.90 -56.81
C ASN A 207 -12.10 -36.11 -55.84
N PHE A 208 -11.14 -36.99 -56.16
CA PHE A 208 -9.92 -37.17 -55.39
C PHE A 208 -9.01 -35.94 -55.45
N ASN A 209 -8.81 -35.34 -56.63
CA ASN A 209 -8.03 -34.11 -56.78
C ASN A 209 -8.73 -32.89 -56.13
N ASP A 210 -10.06 -32.77 -56.25
CA ASP A 210 -10.85 -31.75 -55.56
C ASP A 210 -10.72 -31.90 -54.03
N SER A 211 -10.78 -33.13 -53.51
CA SER A 211 -10.57 -33.45 -52.08
C SER A 211 -9.16 -33.08 -51.61
N LYS A 212 -8.12 -33.42 -52.39
CA LYS A 212 -6.73 -33.08 -52.09
C LYS A 212 -6.51 -31.56 -52.06
N GLN A 213 -7.16 -30.79 -52.93
CA GLN A 213 -7.11 -29.33 -52.88
C GLN A 213 -7.76 -28.77 -51.60
N ILE A 214 -8.83 -29.41 -51.09
CA ILE A 214 -9.45 -29.06 -49.82
C ILE A 214 -8.50 -29.39 -48.65
N GLU A 215 -7.83 -30.54 -48.66
CA GLU A 215 -6.82 -30.93 -47.65
C GLU A 215 -5.65 -29.94 -47.58
N GLU A 216 -5.08 -29.55 -48.73
CA GLU A 216 -3.96 -28.61 -48.80
C GLU A 216 -4.37 -27.20 -48.35
N LYS A 217 -5.60 -26.78 -48.67
CA LYS A 217 -6.19 -25.54 -48.13
C LYS A 217 -6.41 -25.61 -46.62
N LEU A 218 -6.90 -26.73 -46.10
CA LEU A 218 -7.11 -26.92 -44.66
C LEU A 218 -5.79 -26.83 -43.89
N LYS A 219 -4.72 -27.45 -44.41
CA LYS A 219 -3.36 -27.32 -43.86
C LYS A 219 -2.88 -25.86 -43.81
N GLN A 220 -3.10 -25.09 -44.86
CA GLN A 220 -2.78 -23.65 -44.88
C GLN A 220 -3.59 -22.86 -43.83
N THR A 221 -4.88 -23.18 -43.64
CA THR A 221 -5.68 -22.53 -42.59
C THR A 221 -5.31 -22.95 -41.18
N VAL A 222 -4.84 -24.18 -40.95
CA VAL A 222 -4.36 -24.64 -39.64
C VAL A 222 -3.10 -23.86 -39.26
N VAL A 223 -2.08 -23.82 -40.11
CA VAL A 223 -0.83 -23.07 -39.84
C VAL A 223 -1.10 -21.57 -39.64
N SER A 224 -2.06 -21.00 -40.37
CA SER A 224 -2.46 -19.60 -40.17
C SER A 224 -3.17 -19.34 -38.85
N LEU A 225 -3.87 -20.34 -38.28
CA LEU A 225 -4.56 -20.25 -36.99
C LEU A 225 -3.63 -20.59 -35.83
N GLU A 226 -2.63 -21.45 -36.04
CA GLU A 226 -1.54 -21.71 -35.08
C GLU A 226 -0.72 -20.43 -34.86
N GLU A 227 -0.36 -19.69 -35.92
CA GLU A 227 0.33 -18.40 -35.80
C GLU A 227 -0.55 -17.32 -35.14
N GLU A 228 -1.84 -17.23 -35.49
CA GLU A 228 -2.79 -16.30 -34.86
C GLU A 228 -3.01 -16.63 -33.36
N LEU A 229 -2.96 -17.91 -32.98
CA LEU A 229 -3.00 -18.36 -31.59
C LEU A 229 -1.72 -18.00 -30.83
N ASN A 230 -0.54 -18.23 -31.41
CA ASN A 230 0.75 -17.89 -30.80
C ASN A 230 0.82 -16.39 -30.46
N VAL A 231 0.43 -15.52 -31.40
CA VAL A 231 0.40 -14.07 -31.19
C VAL A 231 -0.61 -13.68 -30.11
N MET A 232 -1.78 -14.32 -30.08
CA MET A 232 -2.79 -14.08 -29.03
C MET A 232 -2.32 -14.55 -27.64
N GLU A 233 -1.51 -15.60 -27.56
CA GLU A 233 -0.89 -16.09 -26.32
C GLU A 233 0.22 -15.14 -25.83
N GLU A 234 1.08 -14.63 -26.73
CA GLU A 234 2.06 -13.59 -26.40
C GLU A 234 1.38 -12.29 -25.90
N GLU A 235 0.34 -11.81 -26.60
CA GLU A 235 -0.46 -10.66 -26.16
C GLU A 235 -1.15 -10.89 -24.81
N ALA A 236 -1.67 -12.10 -24.56
CA ALA A 236 -2.29 -12.44 -23.27
C ALA A 236 -1.26 -12.44 -22.13
N ASN A 237 -0.08 -13.03 -22.35
CA ASN A 237 0.99 -13.10 -21.34
C ASN A 237 1.54 -11.70 -20.99
N ASP A 238 1.74 -10.84 -21.98
CA ASP A 238 2.10 -9.42 -21.81
C ASP A 238 1.05 -8.62 -21.01
N VAL A 239 -0.25 -8.90 -21.21
CA VAL A 239 -1.33 -8.31 -20.42
C VAL A 239 -1.35 -8.84 -18.98
N TRP A 240 -1.08 -10.13 -18.76
CA TRP A 240 -0.97 -10.71 -17.41
C TRP A 240 0.25 -10.18 -16.64
N GLU A 241 1.42 -10.11 -17.27
CA GLU A 241 2.66 -9.60 -16.66
C GLU A 241 2.45 -8.16 -16.16
N ARG A 242 1.94 -7.25 -17.02
CA ARG A 242 1.61 -5.87 -16.63
C ARG A 242 0.53 -5.79 -15.55
N TRP A 243 -0.39 -6.75 -15.48
CA TRP A 243 -1.40 -6.79 -14.42
C TRP A 243 -0.77 -7.15 -13.06
N PHE A 244 0.11 -8.16 -13.01
CA PHE A 244 0.87 -8.50 -11.80
C PHE A 244 1.84 -7.37 -11.37
N GLU A 245 2.51 -6.70 -12.32
CA GLU A 245 3.31 -5.50 -12.03
C GLU A 245 2.46 -4.39 -11.39
N ALA A 246 1.26 -4.14 -11.92
CA ALA A 246 0.36 -3.11 -11.42
C ALA A 246 -0.23 -3.44 -10.03
N ASP A 247 -0.51 -4.72 -9.75
CA ASP A 247 -1.02 -5.17 -8.45
C ASP A 247 0.07 -5.09 -7.38
N ASN A 248 1.29 -5.54 -7.68
CA ASN A 248 2.46 -5.37 -6.82
C ASN A 248 2.76 -3.88 -6.55
N ALA A 249 2.71 -3.03 -7.58
CA ALA A 249 2.86 -1.58 -7.42
C ALA A 249 1.75 -0.96 -6.55
N SER A 250 0.51 -1.45 -6.67
CA SER A 250 -0.62 -1.08 -5.81
C SER A 250 -0.35 -1.44 -4.35
N ASP A 251 0.16 -2.64 -4.07
CA ASP A 251 0.42 -3.09 -2.69
C ASP A 251 1.64 -2.39 -2.05
N ILE A 252 2.68 -2.08 -2.84
CA ILE A 252 3.79 -1.21 -2.40
C ILE A 252 3.26 0.19 -2.02
N LEU A 253 2.40 0.79 -2.86
CA LEU A 253 1.78 2.09 -2.58
C LEU A 253 0.84 2.03 -1.37
N MET A 254 0.12 0.93 -1.18
CA MET A 254 -0.70 0.64 -0.01
C MET A 254 0.14 0.54 1.27
N GLY A 255 1.31 -0.10 1.21
CA GLY A 255 2.29 -0.14 2.30
C GLY A 255 2.81 1.24 2.69
N ILE A 256 3.25 2.03 1.71
CA ILE A 256 3.71 3.42 1.90
C ILE A 256 2.58 4.29 2.48
N SER A 257 1.35 4.13 2.00
CA SER A 257 0.18 4.86 2.51
C SER A 257 -0.12 4.52 3.98
N LYS A 258 0.06 3.25 4.40
CA LYS A 258 -0.13 2.81 5.79
C LYS A 258 0.94 3.41 6.71
N ASP A 259 2.21 3.43 6.30
CA ASP A 259 3.29 4.06 7.07
C ASP A 259 3.10 5.58 7.20
N LEU A 260 2.81 6.28 6.09
CA LEU A 260 2.52 7.73 6.10
C LEU A 260 1.34 8.08 7.01
N LEU A 261 0.28 7.25 7.04
CA LEU A 261 -0.83 7.42 7.97
C LEU A 261 -0.40 7.23 9.44
N GLY A 262 0.46 6.25 9.73
CA GLY A 262 1.04 6.05 11.06
C GLY A 262 1.88 7.25 11.51
N ARG A 263 2.76 7.76 10.63
CA ARG A 263 3.56 8.98 10.88
C ARG A 263 2.68 10.21 11.09
N LEU A 264 1.58 10.35 10.34
CA LEU A 264 0.61 11.43 10.52
C LEU A 264 -0.06 11.36 11.90
N GLN A 265 -0.50 10.18 12.34
CA GLN A 265 -1.13 9.98 13.65
C GLN A 265 -0.16 10.29 14.81
N ILE A 266 1.09 9.85 14.72
CA ILE A 266 2.15 10.18 15.69
C ILE A 266 2.41 11.70 15.73
N SER A 267 2.52 12.34 14.57
CA SER A 267 2.68 13.79 14.46
C SER A 267 1.49 14.57 15.05
N GLN A 268 0.26 14.11 14.82
CA GLN A 268 -0.95 14.70 15.40
C GLN A 268 -0.98 14.55 16.93
N PHE A 269 -0.60 13.38 17.47
CA PHE A 269 -0.48 13.17 18.91
C PHE A 269 0.58 14.09 19.53
N ASN A 270 1.75 14.22 18.90
CA ASN A 270 2.83 15.10 19.33
C ASN A 270 2.41 16.59 19.31
N LEU A 271 1.67 17.01 18.27
CA LEU A 271 1.13 18.36 18.16
C LEU A 271 0.12 18.67 19.27
N ASN A 272 -0.77 17.73 19.59
CA ASN A 272 -1.71 17.87 20.70
C ASN A 272 -0.96 18.02 22.04
N GLY A 273 0.08 17.21 22.27
CA GLY A 273 0.94 17.30 23.47
C GLY A 273 1.78 18.58 23.54
N LEU A 274 2.11 19.19 22.40
CA LEU A 274 2.74 20.51 22.32
C LEU A 274 1.73 21.63 22.65
N SER A 275 0.54 21.59 22.05
CA SER A 275 -0.54 22.58 22.29
C SER A 275 -1.02 22.59 23.75
N GLN A 276 -1.09 21.44 24.42
CA GLN A 276 -1.34 21.40 25.87
C GLN A 276 -0.20 22.10 26.65
N ARG A 277 1.07 21.81 26.32
CA ARG A 277 2.23 22.39 27.02
C ARG A 277 2.33 23.91 26.80
N GLU A 278 2.00 24.38 25.60
CA GLU A 278 1.88 25.80 25.27
C GLU A 278 0.76 26.48 26.09
N SER A 279 -0.40 25.82 26.22
CA SER A 279 -1.52 26.29 27.05
C SER A 279 -1.13 26.39 28.53
N GLU A 280 -0.41 25.38 29.05
CA GLU A 280 0.12 25.39 30.42
C GLU A 280 1.18 26.49 30.65
N LEU A 281 2.03 26.77 29.66
CA LEU A 281 3.04 27.84 29.73
C LEU A 281 2.38 29.22 29.65
N SER A 282 1.37 29.38 28.81
CA SER A 282 0.57 30.61 28.70
C SER A 282 -0.12 30.93 30.03
N ALA A 283 -0.78 29.95 30.64
CA ALA A 283 -1.39 30.11 31.96
C ALA A 283 -0.34 30.43 33.06
N LYS A 284 0.90 29.92 32.96
CA LYS A 284 1.99 30.27 33.87
C LYS A 284 2.47 31.72 33.64
N LEU A 285 2.50 32.19 32.40
CA LEU A 285 2.85 33.57 32.04
C LEU A 285 1.83 34.59 32.55
N ASP A 286 0.53 34.30 32.42
CA ASP A 286 -0.55 35.14 32.97
C ASP A 286 -0.45 35.26 34.50
N ASN A 287 -0.19 34.14 35.19
CA ASN A 287 0.06 34.13 36.63
C ASN A 287 1.31 34.93 37.01
N MET A 288 2.38 34.87 36.21
CA MET A 288 3.60 35.67 36.41
C MET A 288 3.34 37.17 36.23
N SER A 289 2.55 37.56 35.22
CA SER A 289 2.12 38.95 35.00
C SER A 289 1.27 39.48 36.17
N SER A 290 0.37 38.66 36.70
CA SER A 290 -0.40 38.98 37.91
C SER A 290 0.49 39.20 39.15
N LEU A 291 1.51 38.34 39.34
CA LEU A 291 2.50 38.48 40.41
C LEU A 291 3.40 39.71 40.22
N GLU A 292 3.82 40.03 39.00
CA GLU A 292 4.61 41.23 38.69
C GLU A 292 3.83 42.51 39.03
N LYS A 293 2.53 42.54 38.73
CA LYS A 293 1.64 43.65 39.12
C LYS A 293 1.53 43.79 40.64
N GLN A 294 1.34 42.69 41.36
CA GLN A 294 1.31 42.69 42.83
C GLN A 294 2.64 43.15 43.45
N LEU A 295 3.77 42.74 42.86
CA LEU A 295 5.10 43.16 43.29
C LEU A 295 5.30 44.67 43.12
N LYS A 296 4.93 45.23 41.96
CA LYS A 296 4.98 46.68 41.70
C LYS A 296 4.09 47.49 42.64
N GLU A 297 2.91 46.98 42.97
CA GLU A 297 2.01 47.63 43.93
C GLU A 297 2.56 47.56 45.37
N SER A 298 3.16 46.43 45.77
CA SER A 298 3.87 46.29 47.04
C SER A 298 5.10 47.21 47.14
N GLU A 299 5.87 47.37 46.07
CA GLU A 299 7.02 48.29 46.01
C GLU A 299 6.58 49.75 46.14
N CYS A 300 5.47 50.15 45.51
CA CYS A 300 4.87 51.48 45.70
C CYS A 300 4.42 51.72 47.14
N GLN A 301 3.82 50.73 47.79
CA GLN A 301 3.44 50.81 49.21
C GLN A 301 4.68 50.93 50.12
N LEU A 302 5.75 50.17 49.83
CA LEU A 302 7.02 50.24 50.57
C LEU A 302 7.67 51.62 50.45
N LEU A 303 7.67 52.22 49.25
CA LEU A 303 8.17 53.58 49.02
C LEU A 303 7.36 54.63 49.81
N HIS A 304 6.03 54.51 49.86
CA HIS A 304 5.19 55.39 50.67
C HIS A 304 5.48 55.24 52.18
N VAL A 305 5.57 54.00 52.68
CA VAL A 305 5.95 53.74 54.09
C VAL A 305 7.31 54.34 54.40
N LYS A 306 8.31 54.14 53.52
CA LYS A 306 9.64 54.74 53.70
C LYS A 306 9.60 56.26 53.74
N ALA A 307 8.90 56.91 52.80
CA ALA A 307 8.77 58.37 52.79
C ALA A 307 8.16 58.90 54.10
N SER A 308 7.12 58.24 54.63
CA SER A 308 6.54 58.60 55.93
C SER A 308 7.50 58.37 57.11
N ALA A 309 8.35 57.33 57.06
CA ALA A 309 9.35 57.06 58.08
C ALA A 309 10.50 58.09 58.06
N ASP A 310 10.96 58.49 56.86
CA ASP A 310 11.93 59.57 56.67
C ASP A 310 11.36 60.92 57.17
N GLU A 311 10.07 61.19 56.93
CA GLU A 311 9.36 62.38 57.42
C GLU A 311 9.21 62.39 58.95
N TYR A 312 8.84 61.24 59.56
CA TYR A 312 8.87 61.06 61.02
C TYR A 312 10.28 61.23 61.62
N GLN A 313 11.32 60.76 60.94
CA GLN A 313 12.71 60.90 61.39
C GLN A 313 13.17 62.36 61.33
N ILE A 314 12.76 63.13 60.31
CA ILE A 314 13.00 64.57 60.23
C ILE A 314 12.28 65.29 61.38
N LEU A 315 11.00 64.99 61.62
CA LEU A 315 10.21 65.57 62.71
C LEU A 315 10.82 65.28 64.09
N TYR A 316 11.29 64.04 64.31
CA TYR A 316 12.00 63.64 65.52
C TYR A 316 13.31 64.43 65.70
N ASN A 317 14.13 64.52 64.65
CA ASN A 317 15.39 65.27 64.68
C ASN A 317 15.16 66.76 64.98
N VAL A 318 14.12 67.37 64.40
CA VAL A 318 13.71 68.75 64.70
C VAL A 318 13.32 68.87 66.17
N LYS A 319 12.47 67.98 66.71
CA LYS A 319 12.10 68.00 68.14
C LYS A 319 13.29 67.82 69.08
N CYS A 320 14.25 66.96 68.75
CA CYS A 320 15.50 66.85 69.52
C CYS A 320 16.36 68.12 69.47
N SER A 321 16.36 68.86 68.35
CA SER A 321 17.06 70.15 68.26
C SER A 321 16.37 71.27 69.06
N GLU A 322 15.04 71.28 69.08
CA GLU A 322 14.21 72.20 69.86
C GLU A 322 14.35 71.95 71.36
N ILE A 323 14.33 70.68 71.79
CA ILE A 323 14.64 70.27 73.17
C ILE A 323 16.03 70.78 73.58
N ARG A 324 17.07 70.55 72.75
CA ARG A 324 18.44 71.02 73.05
C ARG A 324 18.55 72.54 73.14
N ALA A 325 17.83 73.28 72.31
CA ALA A 325 17.77 74.73 72.41
C ALA A 325 17.11 75.17 73.74
N MET A 326 16.07 74.46 74.17
CA MET A 326 15.40 74.71 75.44
C MET A 326 16.26 74.33 76.67
N GLU A 327 17.01 73.22 76.60
CA GLU A 327 18.00 72.80 77.60
C GLU A 327 19.10 73.87 77.77
N ASN A 328 19.65 74.38 76.67
CA ASN A 328 20.63 75.47 76.70
C ASN A 328 20.04 76.75 77.33
N LEU A 329 18.80 77.11 77.00
CA LEU A 329 18.08 78.24 77.60
C LEU A 329 17.86 78.05 79.11
N ILE A 330 17.58 76.83 79.57
CA ILE A 330 17.46 76.50 80.99
C ILE A 330 18.81 76.65 81.70
N VAL A 331 19.93 76.27 81.07
CA VAL A 331 21.28 76.48 81.61
C VAL A 331 21.62 77.98 81.71
N GLU A 332 21.36 78.75 80.65
CA GLU A 332 21.59 80.21 80.64
C GLU A 332 20.72 80.93 81.68
N LEU A 333 19.42 80.60 81.77
CA LEU A 333 18.53 81.13 82.80
C LEU A 333 18.98 80.75 84.21
N LYS A 334 19.53 79.55 84.41
CA LYS A 334 20.07 79.11 85.70
C LYS A 334 21.37 79.84 86.08
N GLU A 335 22.25 80.10 85.13
CA GLU A 335 23.47 80.89 85.35
C GLU A 335 23.14 82.37 85.62
N ASN A 336 22.16 82.92 84.92
CA ASN A 336 21.66 84.28 85.17
C ASN A 336 20.91 84.38 86.49
N ALA A 337 20.17 83.34 86.90
CA ALA A 337 19.57 83.23 88.22
C ALA A 337 20.64 83.17 89.33
N SER A 338 21.71 82.37 89.18
CA SER A 338 22.78 82.33 90.18
C SER A 338 23.60 83.64 90.24
N LYS A 339 23.76 84.35 89.11
CA LYS A 339 24.33 85.71 89.12
C LYS A 339 23.43 86.71 89.84
N ALA A 340 22.11 86.65 89.62
CA ALA A 340 21.14 87.49 90.33
C ALA A 340 21.05 87.14 91.82
N GLU A 341 21.18 85.86 92.18
CA GLU A 341 21.29 85.37 93.56
C GLU A 341 22.58 85.88 94.23
N ILE A 342 23.72 85.83 93.55
CA ILE A 342 24.98 86.44 94.04
C ILE A 342 24.81 87.95 94.24
N GLN A 343 24.13 88.67 93.33
CA GLN A 343 23.85 90.10 93.49
C GLN A 343 22.86 90.38 94.63
N ALA A 344 21.83 89.56 94.82
CA ALA A 344 20.88 89.68 95.92
C ALA A 344 21.55 89.39 97.27
N ASN A 345 22.36 88.33 97.36
CA ASN A 345 23.15 87.99 98.53
C ASN A 345 24.22 89.07 98.83
N ALA A 346 24.79 89.71 97.80
CA ALA A 346 25.68 90.86 97.98
C ALA A 346 24.91 92.09 98.52
N ALA A 347 23.72 92.39 98.01
CA ALA A 347 22.89 93.49 98.51
C ALA A 347 22.33 93.21 99.93
N GLU A 348 22.06 91.95 100.27
CA GLU A 348 21.72 91.54 101.63
C GLU A 348 22.94 91.63 102.56
N ALA A 349 24.13 91.23 102.09
CA ALA A 349 25.39 91.43 102.80
C ALA A 349 25.72 92.92 102.99
N GLU A 350 25.41 93.80 102.03
CA GLU A 350 25.51 95.26 102.19
C GLU A 350 24.48 95.79 103.20
N CYS A 351 23.24 95.31 103.18
CA CYS A 351 22.25 95.62 104.23
C CYS A 351 22.69 95.15 105.62
N LYS A 352 23.38 94.00 105.69
CA LYS A 352 23.93 93.44 106.92
C LYS A 352 25.16 94.24 107.40
N LEU A 353 26.06 94.63 106.50
CA LEU A 353 27.15 95.58 106.76
C LEU A 353 26.64 96.93 107.25
N LEU A 354 25.56 97.48 106.66
CA LEU A 354 24.95 98.73 107.10
C LEU A 354 24.37 98.63 108.53
N LYS A 355 24.02 97.42 108.97
CA LYS A 355 23.50 97.12 110.31
C LYS A 355 24.63 96.85 111.31
N GLU A 356 25.71 96.19 110.87
CA GLU A 356 26.87 95.85 111.68
C GLU A 356 27.82 97.06 111.87
N THR A 357 28.05 97.88 110.85
CA THR A 357 28.80 99.16 110.98
C THR A 357 28.14 100.16 111.92
N ASN A 358 26.82 100.14 112.07
CA ASN A 358 26.08 100.94 113.05
C ASN A 358 26.20 100.39 114.51
N THR A 359 26.75 99.19 114.69
CA THR A 359 27.11 98.63 116.00
C THR A 359 28.62 98.63 116.28
N GLU A 360 29.44 98.64 115.23
CA GLU A 360 30.89 98.46 115.33
C GLU A 360 31.68 99.79 115.39
N LEU A 361 31.06 100.92 115.01
CA LEU A 361 31.57 102.27 115.29
C LEU A 361 31.65 102.62 116.79
N SER A 362 31.18 101.75 117.69
CA SER A 362 31.29 101.91 119.15
C SER A 362 32.49 101.19 119.78
N ASN A 363 33.28 100.40 119.03
CA ASN A 363 34.37 99.56 119.55
C ASN A 363 35.70 99.75 118.78
N GLU A 364 36.09 101.01 118.59
CA GLU A 364 37.46 101.54 118.55
C GLU A 364 38.66 100.58 118.26
N MET A 365 38.94 100.37 116.97
CA MET A 365 40.24 100.70 116.33
C MET A 365 41.58 100.31 117.03
N ILE A 366 42.01 99.05 116.97
CA ILE A 366 43.42 98.61 117.18
C ILE A 366 43.73 97.40 116.23
N LEU A 367 44.30 97.55 115.01
CA LEU A 367 45.72 97.78 114.58
C LEU A 367 46.56 96.50 114.27
N LEU A 368 47.04 96.38 113.00
CA LEU A 368 48.13 95.51 112.45
C LEU A 368 47.82 93.99 112.34
N LYS A 369 48.24 93.16 111.34
CA LYS A 369 48.83 93.23 109.96
C LYS A 369 48.65 91.78 109.33
N ASP A 370 49.16 91.24 108.21
CA ASP A 370 50.17 91.60 107.17
C ASP A 370 50.01 90.79 105.83
N ASP A 371 51.05 90.79 104.98
CA ASP A 371 51.50 89.84 103.90
C ASP A 371 51.09 88.35 104.07
N GLY A 372 51.09 87.40 103.10
CA GLY A 372 51.58 87.28 101.72
C GLY A 372 52.40 85.98 101.52
N GLY A 373 52.38 85.19 100.43
CA GLY A 373 51.59 85.14 99.18
C GLY A 373 52.04 84.00 98.22
N THR A 374 51.34 83.79 97.09
CA THR A 374 51.61 82.84 95.95
C THR A 374 51.47 81.31 96.14
N SER A 375 50.73 80.59 95.25
CA SER A 375 50.86 79.12 95.02
C SER A 375 50.05 78.56 93.79
N ASP A 376 50.16 79.12 92.58
CA ASP A 376 49.34 78.69 91.40
C ASP A 376 50.12 78.01 90.25
N THR A 377 51.21 77.29 90.54
CA THR A 377 52.10 76.71 89.49
C THR A 377 51.99 75.19 89.29
N VAL A 378 51.15 74.48 90.06
CA VAL A 378 51.00 73.01 89.98
C VAL A 378 49.75 72.61 89.19
N GLU A 379 48.59 73.19 89.50
CA GLU A 379 47.29 72.78 88.93
C GLU A 379 47.19 73.02 87.40
N SER A 380 47.96 73.97 86.87
CA SER A 380 48.03 74.24 85.42
C SER A 380 48.69 73.09 84.65
N LEU A 381 49.81 72.56 85.15
CA LEU A 381 50.53 71.44 84.54
C LEU A 381 49.74 70.13 84.67
N GLU A 382 49.04 69.94 85.79
CA GLU A 382 48.21 68.76 86.01
C GLU A 382 46.98 68.73 85.06
N ARG A 383 46.42 69.89 84.70
CA ARG A 383 45.40 69.98 83.62
C ARG A 383 45.99 69.60 82.25
N GLN A 384 47.15 70.15 81.88
CA GLN A 384 47.76 69.87 80.57
C GLN A 384 48.13 68.39 80.39
N LEU A 385 48.60 67.71 81.44
CA LEU A 385 48.88 66.28 81.41
C LEU A 385 47.61 65.46 81.14
N LYS A 386 46.52 65.74 81.87
CA LYS A 386 45.22 65.06 81.71
C LYS A 386 44.58 65.32 80.34
N GLU A 387 44.73 66.53 79.79
CA GLU A 387 44.26 66.86 78.45
C GLU A 387 45.08 66.15 77.35
N SER A 388 46.39 65.96 77.57
CA SER A 388 47.26 65.20 76.67
C SER A 388 46.89 63.71 76.64
N ASP A 389 46.65 63.09 77.80
CA ASP A 389 46.22 61.69 77.89
C ASP A 389 44.85 61.46 77.22
N LEU A 390 43.89 62.36 77.41
CA LEU A 390 42.59 62.27 76.73
C LEU A 390 42.71 62.36 75.20
N LYS A 391 43.61 63.21 74.69
CA LYS A 391 43.89 63.31 73.24
C LYS A 391 44.59 62.04 72.72
N LEU A 392 45.50 61.46 73.50
CA LEU A 392 46.17 60.20 73.17
C LEU A 392 45.16 59.04 73.12
N GLN A 393 44.29 58.91 74.14
CA GLN A 393 43.24 57.88 74.18
C GLN A 393 42.25 58.02 73.02
N HIS A 394 41.83 59.25 72.68
CA HIS A 394 40.98 59.50 71.51
C HIS A 394 41.69 59.12 70.19
N ALA A 395 42.99 59.41 70.05
CA ALA A 395 43.77 59.02 68.88
C ALA A 395 43.91 57.50 68.75
N VAL A 396 44.15 56.77 69.85
CA VAL A 396 44.20 55.30 69.89
C VAL A 396 42.85 54.70 69.51
N ALA A 397 41.75 55.11 70.16
CA ALA A 397 40.41 54.62 69.84
C ALA A 397 39.99 54.92 68.39
N SER A 398 40.43 56.07 67.83
CA SER A 398 40.21 56.41 66.42
C SER A 398 41.01 55.50 65.48
N ALA A 399 42.26 55.17 65.82
CA ALA A 399 43.10 54.25 65.06
C ALA A 399 42.56 52.81 65.08
N GLU A 400 42.12 52.32 66.24
CA GLU A 400 41.48 51.01 66.42
C GLU A 400 40.17 50.92 65.61
N ALA A 401 39.30 51.93 65.72
CA ALA A 401 38.08 52.02 64.92
C ALA A 401 38.34 52.14 63.40
N CYS A 402 39.51 52.65 62.99
CA CYS A 402 39.94 52.66 61.60
C CYS A 402 40.45 51.28 61.16
N HIS A 403 41.20 50.58 62.01
CA HIS A 403 41.70 49.24 61.75
C HIS A 403 40.56 48.21 61.65
N GLU A 404 39.54 48.29 62.51
CA GLU A 404 38.32 47.49 62.39
C GLU A 404 37.60 47.71 61.05
N LYS A 405 37.44 48.97 60.62
CA LYS A 405 36.83 49.29 59.32
C LYS A 405 37.63 48.68 58.18
N GLN A 406 38.95 48.77 58.21
CA GLN A 406 39.83 48.16 57.22
C GLN A 406 39.70 46.62 57.21
N SER A 407 39.61 45.98 58.37
CA SER A 407 39.41 44.54 58.51
C SER A 407 38.07 44.08 57.91
N ARG A 408 36.97 44.78 58.22
CA ARG A 408 35.65 44.51 57.61
C ARG A 408 35.67 44.67 56.09
N LEU A 409 36.28 45.74 55.58
CA LEU A 409 36.44 45.96 54.13
C LEU A 409 37.24 44.83 53.47
N TYR A 410 38.31 44.33 54.10
CA TYR A 410 39.05 43.18 53.57
C TYR A 410 38.21 41.89 53.52
N SER A 411 37.32 41.64 54.49
CA SER A 411 36.35 40.53 54.39
C SER A 411 35.42 40.75 53.21
N THR A 412 34.74 41.90 53.12
CA THR A 412 33.80 42.19 52.02
C THR A 412 34.46 42.08 50.64
N ILE A 413 35.71 42.54 50.48
CA ILE A 413 36.48 42.39 49.23
C ILE A 413 36.78 40.92 48.93
N LYS A 414 37.12 40.12 49.95
CA LYS A 414 37.34 38.66 49.80
C LYS A 414 36.04 37.96 49.37
N ASP A 415 34.93 38.29 50.00
CA ASP A 415 33.62 37.68 49.74
C ASP A 415 33.12 38.06 48.33
N MET A 416 33.25 39.33 47.94
CA MET A 416 33.02 39.80 46.56
C MET A 416 33.93 39.08 45.55
N LYS A 417 35.20 38.84 45.87
CA LYS A 417 36.13 38.09 45.00
C LYS A 417 35.72 36.63 44.83
N HIS A 418 35.15 36.00 45.86
CA HIS A 418 34.57 34.66 45.75
C HIS A 418 33.30 34.67 44.88
N ALA A 419 32.40 35.65 45.06
CA ALA A 419 31.21 35.82 44.24
C ALA A 419 31.55 36.05 42.75
N ILE A 420 32.52 36.91 42.43
CA ILE A 420 33.00 37.14 41.06
C ILE A 420 33.57 35.85 40.44
N LYS A 421 34.28 35.02 41.22
CA LYS A 421 34.81 33.74 40.72
C LYS A 421 33.69 32.74 40.42
N ASP A 422 32.70 32.63 41.30
CA ASP A 422 31.52 31.77 41.10
C ASP A 422 30.71 32.24 39.88
N LEU A 423 30.36 33.52 39.81
CA LEU A 423 29.65 34.13 38.67
C LEU A 423 30.40 33.90 37.35
N LYS A 424 31.73 34.10 37.30
CA LYS A 424 32.51 33.80 36.08
C LYS A 424 32.44 32.32 35.70
N SER A 425 32.42 31.40 36.67
CA SER A 425 32.27 29.97 36.39
C SER A 425 30.86 29.57 35.92
N LYS A 426 29.83 30.35 36.29
CA LYS A 426 28.45 30.21 35.81
C LYS A 426 28.27 30.78 34.41
N VAL A 427 28.84 31.97 34.14
CA VAL A 427 28.88 32.57 32.79
C VAL A 427 29.51 31.60 31.81
N SER A 428 30.74 31.12 32.04
CA SER A 428 31.38 30.15 31.13
C SER A 428 30.83 28.72 31.20
N LYS A 429 29.71 28.48 31.89
CA LYS A 429 28.85 27.29 31.69
C LYS A 429 27.66 27.62 30.80
N SER A 430 27.00 28.76 31.05
CA SER A 430 25.90 29.28 30.23
C SER A 430 26.33 29.60 28.79
N GLU A 431 27.56 30.09 28.62
CA GLU A 431 28.25 30.35 27.34
C GLU A 431 28.27 29.07 26.50
N ARG A 432 28.92 28.00 26.98
CA ARG A 432 28.92 26.67 26.32
C ARG A 432 27.54 26.02 26.13
N TRP A 433 26.54 26.40 26.93
CA TRP A 433 25.16 25.95 26.72
C TRP A 433 24.44 26.76 25.64
N ALA A 434 24.81 28.03 25.43
CA ALA A 434 24.38 28.80 24.27
C ALA A 434 25.07 28.30 23.00
N ASP A 435 26.39 28.11 23.01
CA ASP A 435 27.16 27.57 21.88
C ASP A 435 26.56 26.23 21.37
N SER A 436 26.30 25.29 22.30
CA SER A 436 25.70 23.98 21.98
C SER A 436 24.19 24.01 21.72
N ALA A 437 23.53 25.15 21.91
CA ALA A 437 22.15 25.38 21.46
C ALA A 437 22.14 25.99 20.05
N GLU A 438 23.04 26.93 19.77
CA GLU A 438 23.25 27.53 18.45
C GLU A 438 23.66 26.48 17.42
N GLU A 439 24.63 25.61 17.73
CA GLU A 439 25.03 24.45 16.91
C GLU A 439 23.84 23.55 16.56
N LYS A 440 22.94 23.29 17.51
CA LYS A 440 21.72 22.49 17.29
C LYS A 440 20.67 23.24 16.47
N CYS A 441 20.55 24.55 16.64
CA CYS A 441 19.67 25.38 15.83
C CYS A 441 20.14 25.46 14.38
N ILE A 442 21.46 25.44 14.12
CA ILE A 442 22.02 25.33 12.76
C ILE A 442 21.63 23.99 12.14
N VAL A 443 21.96 22.87 12.79
CA VAL A 443 21.63 21.51 12.27
C VAL A 443 20.13 21.32 12.05
N LEU A 444 19.27 21.85 12.93
CA LEU A 444 17.81 21.82 12.74
C LEU A 444 17.34 22.75 11.62
N SER A 445 18.03 23.87 11.37
CA SER A 445 17.74 24.76 10.24
C SER A 445 18.11 24.12 8.90
N ASP A 446 19.24 23.42 8.84
CA ASP A 446 19.71 22.73 7.65
C ASP A 446 18.76 21.56 7.28
N TYR A 447 18.43 20.71 8.26
CA TYR A 447 17.46 19.63 8.06
C TYR A 447 16.05 20.14 7.70
N ASN A 448 15.62 21.27 8.27
CA ASN A 448 14.35 21.90 7.90
C ASN A 448 14.37 22.53 6.50
N ALA A 449 15.53 22.93 5.97
CA ALA A 449 15.68 23.36 4.59
C ALA A 449 15.58 22.17 3.62
N GLU A 450 16.31 21.09 3.90
CA GLU A 450 16.29 19.82 3.14
C GLU A 450 14.86 19.23 3.07
N LEU A 451 14.19 19.08 4.21
CA LEU A 451 12.80 18.62 4.28
C LEU A 451 11.82 19.53 3.52
N ASN A 452 12.07 20.85 3.49
CA ASN A 452 11.26 21.79 2.72
C ASN A 452 11.51 21.66 1.21
N GLU A 453 12.73 21.32 0.76
CA GLU A 453 13.00 20.97 -0.64
C GLU A 453 12.32 19.66 -1.05
N GLU A 454 12.36 18.61 -0.21
CA GLU A 454 11.59 17.37 -0.45
C GLU A 454 10.09 17.63 -0.57
N VAL A 455 9.51 18.41 0.35
CA VAL A 455 8.08 18.79 0.32
C VAL A 455 7.72 19.58 -0.94
N ASN A 456 8.63 20.41 -1.47
CA ASN A 456 8.42 21.11 -2.74
C ASN A 456 8.51 20.16 -3.94
N LEU A 457 9.47 19.22 -3.95
CA LEU A 457 9.60 18.20 -5.00
C LEU A 457 8.34 17.31 -5.06
N LEU A 458 7.85 16.86 -3.90
CA LEU A 458 6.62 16.07 -3.80
C LEU A 458 5.38 16.86 -4.24
N ARG A 459 5.29 18.16 -3.91
CA ARG A 459 4.20 19.02 -4.39
C ARG A 459 4.20 19.17 -5.91
N ASN A 460 5.36 19.41 -6.52
CA ASN A 460 5.48 19.52 -7.97
C ASN A 460 5.12 18.20 -8.67
N ARG A 461 5.51 17.05 -8.10
CA ARG A 461 5.12 15.72 -8.62
C ARG A 461 3.60 15.48 -8.49
N LEU A 462 3.00 15.91 -7.39
CA LEU A 462 1.54 15.83 -7.18
C LEU A 462 0.78 16.69 -8.19
N GLU A 463 1.22 17.92 -8.45
CA GLU A 463 0.63 18.84 -9.44
C GLU A 463 0.66 18.24 -10.86
N CYS A 464 1.77 17.59 -11.26
CA CYS A 464 1.87 16.88 -12.53
C CYS A 464 0.92 15.67 -12.62
N LEU A 465 0.72 14.94 -11.51
CA LEU A 465 -0.22 13.81 -11.43
C LEU A 465 -1.68 14.28 -11.46
N GLU A 466 -2.02 15.37 -10.76
CA GLU A 466 -3.36 15.96 -10.74
C GLU A 466 -3.77 16.45 -12.14
N GLU A 467 -2.86 17.12 -12.86
CA GLU A 467 -3.08 17.55 -14.24
C GLU A 467 -3.22 16.36 -15.21
N SER A 468 -2.42 15.30 -15.05
CA SER A 468 -2.55 14.07 -15.84
C SER A 468 -3.91 13.38 -15.62
N VAL A 469 -4.33 13.23 -14.36
CA VAL A 469 -5.64 12.67 -14.00
C VAL A 469 -6.78 13.52 -14.56
N ARG A 470 -6.66 14.86 -14.54
CA ARG A 470 -7.64 15.78 -15.15
C ARG A 470 -7.78 15.52 -16.66
N GLN A 471 -6.66 15.40 -17.37
CA GLN A 471 -6.67 15.12 -18.82
C GLN A 471 -7.29 13.75 -19.15
N VAL A 472 -6.98 12.71 -18.36
CA VAL A 472 -7.57 11.37 -18.52
C VAL A 472 -9.09 11.39 -18.29
N GLU A 473 -9.58 12.09 -17.26
CA GLU A 473 -11.03 12.20 -17.03
C GLU A 473 -11.73 13.02 -18.14
N GLU A 474 -11.11 14.09 -18.64
CA GLU A 474 -11.64 14.87 -19.77
C GLU A 474 -11.73 14.02 -21.06
N ALA A 475 -10.72 13.19 -21.35
CA ALA A 475 -10.73 12.24 -22.45
C ALA A 475 -11.81 11.16 -22.28
N LYS A 476 -11.89 10.54 -21.08
CA LYS A 476 -12.94 9.57 -20.71
C LYS A 476 -14.35 10.13 -20.87
N VAL A 477 -14.57 11.39 -20.46
CA VAL A 477 -15.84 12.10 -20.64
C VAL A 477 -16.13 12.41 -22.11
N ALA A 478 -15.11 12.63 -22.96
CA ALA A 478 -15.29 12.78 -24.41
C ALA A 478 -15.70 11.44 -25.06
N THR A 479 -15.00 10.35 -24.75
CA THR A 479 -15.30 9.00 -25.27
C THR A 479 -16.69 8.52 -24.85
N ALA A 480 -17.08 8.73 -23.58
CA ALA A 480 -18.42 8.41 -23.09
C ALA A 480 -19.53 9.19 -23.83
N LYS A 481 -19.29 10.45 -24.19
CA LYS A 481 -20.22 11.24 -25.02
C LYS A 481 -20.34 10.70 -26.44
N ASP A 482 -19.27 10.14 -27.01
CA ASP A 482 -19.34 9.55 -28.36
C ASP A 482 -20.02 8.18 -28.38
N ILE A 483 -19.68 7.28 -27.45
CA ILE A 483 -20.38 6.00 -27.25
C ILE A 483 -21.90 6.24 -27.08
N SER A 484 -22.28 7.31 -26.35
CA SER A 484 -23.69 7.72 -26.22
C SER A 484 -24.34 8.10 -27.56
N LYS A 485 -23.65 8.86 -28.43
CA LYS A 485 -24.11 9.17 -29.79
C LYS A 485 -24.26 7.90 -30.64
N GLN A 486 -23.22 7.05 -30.66
CA GLN A 486 -23.22 5.79 -31.41
C GLN A 486 -24.36 4.86 -30.97
N THR A 487 -24.60 4.77 -29.66
CA THR A 487 -25.71 3.98 -29.09
C THR A 487 -27.08 4.45 -29.58
N VAL A 488 -27.29 5.77 -29.73
CA VAL A 488 -28.54 6.32 -30.28
C VAL A 488 -28.71 5.95 -31.76
N VAL A 489 -27.64 6.03 -32.57
CA VAL A 489 -27.67 5.64 -33.99
C VAL A 489 -27.92 4.13 -34.14
N PHE A 490 -27.22 3.30 -33.38
CA PHE A 490 -27.40 1.85 -33.38
C PHE A 490 -28.84 1.44 -32.98
N LYS A 491 -29.40 2.10 -31.95
CA LYS A 491 -30.79 1.91 -31.54
C LYS A 491 -31.79 2.27 -32.65
N GLN A 492 -31.53 3.33 -33.44
CA GLN A 492 -32.36 3.70 -34.58
C GLN A 492 -32.25 2.68 -35.74
N LEU A 493 -31.05 2.15 -36.01
CA LEU A 493 -30.87 1.09 -37.00
C LEU A 493 -31.56 -0.22 -36.58
N LEU A 494 -31.52 -0.59 -35.29
CA LEU A 494 -32.23 -1.75 -34.76
C LEU A 494 -33.76 -1.62 -34.91
N THR A 495 -34.35 -0.45 -34.65
CA THR A 495 -35.80 -0.26 -34.84
C THR A 495 -36.20 -0.32 -36.32
N GLN A 496 -35.37 0.22 -37.23
CA GLN A 496 -35.58 0.08 -38.67
C GLN A 496 -35.48 -1.38 -39.14
N LEU A 497 -34.49 -2.13 -38.65
CA LEU A 497 -34.33 -3.55 -38.95
C LEU A 497 -35.51 -4.39 -38.44
N ALA A 498 -36.07 -4.06 -37.27
CA ALA A 498 -37.25 -4.72 -36.74
C ALA A 498 -38.49 -4.52 -37.62
N VAL A 499 -38.73 -3.29 -38.10
CA VAL A 499 -39.84 -2.97 -39.03
C VAL A 499 -39.69 -3.73 -40.35
N GLU A 500 -38.49 -3.80 -40.92
CA GLU A 500 -38.25 -4.55 -42.16
C GLU A 500 -38.30 -6.08 -41.97
N ARG A 501 -37.93 -6.61 -40.80
CA ARG A 501 -38.20 -8.02 -40.44
C ARG A 501 -39.72 -8.30 -40.40
N GLU A 502 -40.51 -7.43 -39.78
CA GLU A 502 -41.98 -7.58 -39.72
C GLU A 502 -42.63 -7.49 -41.11
N ARG A 503 -42.16 -6.56 -41.96
CA ARG A 503 -42.60 -6.41 -43.36
C ARG A 503 -42.35 -7.67 -44.18
N LEU A 504 -41.13 -8.20 -44.14
CA LEU A 504 -40.76 -9.42 -44.87
C LEU A 504 -41.52 -10.65 -44.36
N TYR A 505 -41.75 -10.76 -43.05
CA TYR A 505 -42.58 -11.83 -42.49
C TYR A 505 -44.03 -11.81 -43.01
N LYS A 506 -44.63 -10.61 -43.11
CA LYS A 506 -45.97 -10.43 -43.72
C LYS A 506 -45.98 -10.82 -45.19
N GLN A 507 -44.95 -10.48 -45.96
CA GLN A 507 -44.81 -10.88 -47.38
C GLN A 507 -44.67 -12.40 -47.53
N LEU A 508 -43.81 -13.04 -46.74
CA LEU A 508 -43.64 -14.50 -46.72
C LEU A 508 -44.94 -15.23 -46.35
N SER A 509 -45.66 -14.74 -45.34
CA SER A 509 -46.96 -15.29 -44.94
C SER A 509 -48.00 -15.19 -46.06
N SER A 510 -48.06 -14.05 -46.76
CA SER A 510 -48.91 -13.87 -47.95
C SER A 510 -48.57 -14.86 -49.06
N LEU A 511 -47.29 -14.96 -49.44
CA LEU A 511 -46.82 -15.85 -50.51
C LEU A 511 -47.03 -17.33 -50.15
N ALA A 512 -46.83 -17.73 -48.89
CA ALA A 512 -47.14 -19.07 -48.42
C ALA A 512 -48.63 -19.39 -48.52
N SER A 513 -49.51 -18.42 -48.25
CA SER A 513 -50.96 -18.59 -48.42
C SER A 513 -51.36 -18.74 -49.91
N GLU A 514 -50.72 -17.99 -50.80
CA GLU A 514 -50.94 -18.09 -52.25
C GLU A 514 -50.44 -19.42 -52.82
N ASN A 515 -49.23 -19.84 -52.46
CA ASN A 515 -48.68 -21.15 -52.83
C ASN A 515 -49.59 -22.29 -52.36
N LYS A 516 -50.18 -22.19 -51.16
CA LYS A 516 -51.17 -23.16 -50.66
C LYS A 516 -52.43 -23.22 -51.53
N ILE A 517 -52.91 -22.07 -52.04
CA ILE A 517 -54.04 -22.01 -52.99
C ILE A 517 -53.65 -22.62 -54.36
N LEU A 518 -52.45 -22.34 -54.87
CA LEU A 518 -51.96 -22.90 -56.14
C LEU A 518 -51.80 -24.43 -56.06
N VAL A 519 -51.23 -24.96 -54.98
CA VAL A 519 -51.11 -26.41 -54.75
C VAL A 519 -52.49 -27.09 -54.67
N VAL A 520 -53.50 -26.44 -54.07
CA VAL A 520 -54.88 -26.96 -54.08
C VAL A 520 -55.45 -26.98 -55.50
N LYS A 521 -55.31 -25.91 -56.28
CA LYS A 521 -55.75 -25.86 -57.69
C LYS A 521 -55.12 -26.98 -58.52
N LEU A 522 -53.79 -27.16 -58.43
CA LEU A 522 -53.06 -28.22 -59.15
C LEU A 522 -53.55 -29.63 -58.78
N LYS A 523 -53.79 -29.90 -57.49
CA LYS A 523 -54.36 -31.16 -57.03
C LYS A 523 -55.82 -31.37 -57.48
N GLN A 524 -56.53 -30.30 -57.81
CA GLN A 524 -57.89 -30.34 -58.36
C GLN A 524 -57.87 -30.66 -59.87
N THR A 525 -56.93 -30.11 -60.64
CA THR A 525 -56.75 -30.45 -62.07
C THR A 525 -56.28 -31.88 -62.32
N CYS A 526 -55.69 -32.56 -61.32
CA CYS A 526 -55.29 -33.98 -61.41
C CYS A 526 -56.41 -34.98 -61.04
N LYS A 527 -57.68 -34.55 -60.97
CA LYS A 527 -58.83 -35.41 -60.64
C LYS A 527 -60.04 -35.20 -61.55
N ASP A 528 -59.92 -35.65 -62.81
CA ASP A 528 -60.99 -36.36 -63.51
C ASP A 528 -60.41 -37.17 -64.70
N PRO A 529 -61.12 -38.19 -65.25
CA PRO A 529 -60.44 -39.33 -65.89
C PRO A 529 -60.59 -39.44 -67.41
N SER A 530 -59.67 -40.18 -68.06
CA SER A 530 -59.97 -41.35 -68.93
C SER A 530 -58.75 -42.03 -69.58
N GLN A 531 -58.72 -43.36 -69.49
CA GLN A 531 -58.44 -44.31 -70.58
C GLN A 531 -57.01 -44.47 -71.18
N GLU A 532 -56.34 -45.54 -70.71
CA GLU A 532 -55.60 -46.60 -71.46
C GLU A 532 -54.21 -46.30 -72.10
N VAL A 533 -53.19 -47.19 -72.12
CA VAL A 533 -53.07 -48.65 -71.82
C VAL A 533 -51.82 -48.94 -70.96
N CYS A 534 -51.82 -50.03 -70.17
CA CYS A 534 -50.69 -50.60 -69.38
C CYS A 534 -50.27 -51.97 -70.02
N PRO A 535 -49.05 -52.55 -69.92
CA PRO A 535 -48.21 -52.68 -68.69
C PRO A 535 -46.66 -52.66 -68.97
N THR A 536 -45.69 -53.02 -68.11
CA THR A 536 -45.64 -53.72 -66.80
C THR A 536 -44.33 -53.39 -66.03
N SER A 537 -44.34 -53.43 -64.69
CA SER A 537 -43.27 -53.85 -63.73
C SER A 537 -41.81 -53.32 -63.83
N ALA A 538 -41.10 -53.04 -62.71
CA ALA A 538 -41.47 -52.96 -61.29
C ALA A 538 -40.30 -52.38 -60.43
N THR A 539 -40.63 -51.89 -59.22
CA THR A 539 -39.77 -51.77 -57.99
C THR A 539 -38.45 -50.98 -58.04
N GLY A 540 -38.10 -50.25 -56.96
CA GLY A 540 -36.78 -49.57 -56.88
C GLY A 540 -36.34 -49.01 -55.51
N GLN A 541 -37.14 -48.15 -54.86
CA GLN A 541 -36.78 -47.46 -53.60
C GLN A 541 -35.59 -46.47 -53.73
N VAL A 542 -35.22 -45.83 -52.61
CA VAL A 542 -34.14 -44.82 -52.41
C VAL A 542 -34.48 -43.44 -53.03
N ASP A 543 -34.80 -42.36 -52.31
CA ASP A 543 -34.25 -41.71 -51.08
C ASP A 543 -33.17 -40.65 -51.38
N LYS A 544 -33.08 -39.66 -50.47
CA LYS A 544 -32.12 -38.55 -50.35
C LYS A 544 -32.32 -37.28 -51.19
N THR A 545 -32.43 -36.19 -50.43
CA THR A 545 -31.62 -34.96 -50.46
C THR A 545 -31.40 -34.24 -51.79
N TRP A 546 -31.75 -32.95 -51.80
CA TRP A 546 -31.28 -31.96 -52.77
C TRP A 546 -30.66 -30.77 -52.05
N GLU A 547 -29.36 -30.60 -52.21
CA GLU A 547 -28.72 -29.29 -52.07
C GLU A 547 -28.54 -28.67 -53.47
N ASN A 548 -28.79 -27.36 -53.56
CA ASN A 548 -27.92 -26.34 -54.21
C ASN A 548 -27.09 -26.81 -55.44
N LEU A 549 -27.17 -26.23 -56.65
CA LEU A 549 -26.84 -24.83 -56.99
C LEU A 549 -26.87 -24.59 -58.53
N SER A 550 -26.51 -23.37 -58.96
CA SER A 550 -26.23 -22.91 -60.35
C SER A 550 -27.46 -22.79 -61.30
N GLU A 551 -27.89 -21.65 -61.88
CA GLU A 551 -27.28 -20.37 -62.32
C GLU A 551 -26.99 -20.30 -63.83
N ASN A 552 -27.58 -19.31 -64.52
CA ASN A 552 -27.05 -18.70 -65.74
C ASN A 552 -27.80 -17.39 -66.10
N ASP A 553 -27.08 -16.44 -66.67
CA ASP A 553 -27.54 -15.07 -66.96
C ASP A 553 -28.31 -14.94 -68.28
N ASN A 554 -28.95 -13.77 -68.46
CA ASN A 554 -28.94 -13.04 -69.74
C ASN A 554 -29.23 -11.54 -69.53
N VAL A 555 -28.52 -10.66 -70.26
CA VAL A 555 -28.47 -9.21 -70.02
C VAL A 555 -29.16 -8.42 -71.14
N VAL A 556 -29.99 -7.43 -70.77
CA VAL A 556 -30.29 -6.22 -71.56
C VAL A 556 -30.40 -5.02 -70.60
N GLU A 557 -29.94 -3.84 -71.05
CA GLU A 557 -29.65 -2.65 -70.24
C GLU A 557 -30.64 -1.49 -70.48
N SER A 558 -31.00 -0.74 -69.44
CA SER A 558 -31.43 0.67 -69.57
C SER A 558 -31.24 1.47 -68.26
N VAL A 559 -30.50 2.57 -68.35
CA VAL A 559 -30.12 3.51 -67.27
C VAL A 559 -31.31 4.15 -66.53
N ASP A 560 -31.31 4.12 -65.19
CA ASP A 560 -31.10 5.31 -64.31
C ASP A 560 -31.00 4.90 -62.81
N SER A 561 -30.45 5.77 -61.96
CA SER A 561 -30.51 5.78 -60.49
C SER A 561 -29.86 4.61 -59.69
N MET A 562 -28.56 4.73 -59.46
CA MET A 562 -27.84 4.48 -58.19
C MET A 562 -28.34 3.34 -57.25
N PRO A 563 -27.78 2.11 -57.33
CA PRO A 563 -27.96 1.06 -56.31
C PRO A 563 -27.19 1.44 -55.03
N ASP A 564 -27.62 1.14 -53.80
CA ASP A 564 -28.31 -0.05 -53.25
C ASP A 564 -27.42 -1.31 -53.20
N VAL A 565 -26.46 -1.32 -52.26
CA VAL A 565 -25.58 -2.47 -51.98
C VAL A 565 -26.34 -3.48 -51.12
N GLY A 566 -27.11 -4.35 -51.79
CA GLY A 566 -28.17 -5.15 -51.18
C GLY A 566 -27.95 -6.66 -51.06
N THR A 567 -26.73 -7.20 -51.21
CA THR A 567 -26.53 -8.68 -51.24
C THR A 567 -25.31 -9.22 -50.49
N VAL A 568 -25.31 -9.12 -49.16
CA VAL A 568 -24.70 -10.16 -48.30
C VAL A 568 -25.79 -10.77 -47.43
N ARG A 569 -25.72 -12.09 -47.22
CA ARG A 569 -26.82 -12.92 -46.68
C ARG A 569 -27.18 -12.51 -45.25
N ARG A 570 -28.48 -12.40 -44.95
CA ARG A 570 -28.95 -12.37 -43.55
C ARG A 570 -28.64 -13.71 -42.91
N ILE A 571 -27.73 -13.75 -41.95
CA ILE A 571 -27.62 -14.84 -40.99
C ILE A 571 -28.81 -14.73 -40.03
N ASP A 572 -29.56 -15.82 -39.84
CA ASP A 572 -30.78 -15.79 -39.05
C ASP A 572 -30.46 -15.91 -37.55
N ALA A 573 -30.44 -14.75 -36.88
CA ALA A 573 -30.04 -14.62 -35.48
C ALA A 573 -31.06 -15.17 -34.46
N GLY A 574 -31.81 -16.21 -34.83
CA GLY A 574 -32.53 -17.10 -33.91
C GLY A 574 -31.72 -18.33 -33.48
N VAL A 575 -30.61 -18.64 -34.16
CA VAL A 575 -29.72 -19.77 -33.84
C VAL A 575 -28.27 -19.28 -33.69
N LEU A 576 -28.01 -18.46 -32.68
CA LEU A 576 -26.65 -18.20 -32.20
C LEU A 576 -26.38 -19.12 -31.00
N SER A 577 -25.59 -20.17 -31.22
CA SER A 577 -24.93 -20.88 -30.14
C SER A 577 -23.92 -19.97 -29.44
N PHE A 578 -23.55 -20.31 -28.21
CA PHE A 578 -22.68 -19.51 -27.33
C PHE A 578 -21.38 -19.03 -28.01
N LYS A 579 -20.82 -19.83 -28.93
CA LYS A 579 -19.68 -19.46 -29.81
C LYS A 579 -19.87 -18.11 -30.52
N TYR A 580 -21.05 -17.79 -31.02
CA TYR A 580 -21.25 -16.53 -31.76
C TYR A 580 -21.41 -15.30 -30.84
N LEU A 581 -21.85 -15.50 -29.59
CA LEU A 581 -21.80 -14.44 -28.58
C LEU A 581 -20.34 -14.13 -28.24
N LEU A 582 -19.51 -15.16 -28.04
CA LEU A 582 -18.07 -15.05 -27.88
C LEU A 582 -17.39 -14.36 -29.06
N ILE A 583 -17.65 -14.79 -30.31
CA ILE A 583 -17.12 -14.13 -31.52
C ILE A 583 -17.54 -12.64 -31.56
N SER A 584 -18.76 -12.30 -31.18
CA SER A 584 -19.20 -10.90 -31.12
C SER A 584 -18.54 -10.09 -30.00
N VAL A 585 -18.00 -10.73 -28.96
CA VAL A 585 -17.17 -10.09 -27.92
C VAL A 585 -15.72 -9.96 -28.39
N PHE A 586 -15.15 -11.00 -29.00
CA PHE A 586 -13.81 -10.96 -29.61
C PHE A 586 -13.71 -9.89 -30.70
N VAL A 587 -14.71 -9.75 -31.59
CA VAL A 587 -14.75 -8.67 -32.59
C VAL A 587 -14.80 -7.28 -31.93
N LEU A 588 -15.42 -7.17 -30.75
CA LEU A 588 -15.49 -5.92 -29.98
C LEU A 588 -14.15 -5.61 -29.28
N LEU A 589 -13.46 -6.63 -28.77
CA LEU A 589 -12.10 -6.55 -28.23
C LEU A 589 -11.08 -6.19 -29.31
N ILE A 590 -11.05 -6.90 -30.45
CA ILE A 590 -10.19 -6.61 -31.60
C ILE A 590 -10.40 -5.18 -32.11
N SER A 591 -11.66 -4.72 -32.15
CA SER A 591 -12.00 -3.33 -32.52
C SER A 591 -11.52 -2.29 -31.49
N ALA A 592 -11.57 -2.62 -30.20
CA ALA A 592 -11.00 -1.78 -29.14
C ALA A 592 -9.47 -1.74 -29.18
N VAL A 593 -8.82 -2.88 -29.44
CA VAL A 593 -7.35 -2.98 -29.64
C VAL A 593 -6.92 -2.19 -30.87
N THR A 594 -7.60 -2.33 -32.02
CA THR A 594 -7.28 -1.50 -33.20
C THR A 594 -7.55 -0.02 -32.97
N PHE A 595 -8.57 0.35 -32.18
CA PHE A 595 -8.81 1.75 -31.80
C PHE A 595 -7.68 2.33 -30.93
N LEU A 596 -7.12 1.54 -30.00
CA LEU A 596 -5.96 1.95 -29.19
C LEU A 596 -4.68 2.01 -30.05
N TYR A 597 -4.44 1.01 -30.90
CA TYR A 597 -3.28 0.94 -31.79
C TYR A 597 -3.27 2.09 -32.82
N LEU A 598 -4.43 2.53 -33.31
CA LEU A 598 -4.60 3.73 -34.14
C LEU A 598 -4.40 5.05 -33.39
N ASN A 599 -4.37 5.03 -32.05
CA ASN A 599 -4.17 6.20 -31.22
C ASN A 599 -2.69 6.37 -30.82
N ASP A 600 -1.96 5.27 -30.62
CA ASP A 600 -0.48 5.28 -30.48
C ASP A 600 0.23 5.47 -31.84
N ALA A 601 -0.34 4.94 -32.92
CA ALA A 601 0.13 5.21 -34.28
C ALA A 601 -0.22 6.65 -34.72
N ASN A 602 0.61 7.61 -34.31
CA ASN A 602 0.50 9.03 -34.61
C ASN A 602 0.70 9.35 -36.13
N VAL A 603 -0.30 9.01 -36.94
CA VAL A 603 -0.30 9.19 -38.40
C VAL A 603 -0.88 10.57 -38.77
N ASP A 604 0.02 11.51 -39.09
CA ASP A 604 -0.30 12.85 -39.58
C ASP A 604 -1.00 12.81 -40.96
N PHE A 605 -2.34 12.86 -40.94
CA PHE A 605 -3.17 13.05 -42.13
C PHE A 605 -3.35 14.53 -42.48
N SER A 606 -2.25 15.18 -42.89
CA SER A 606 -2.24 16.54 -43.43
C SER A 606 -2.89 16.64 -44.83
N ILE A 607 -4.16 17.06 -44.89
CA ILE A 607 -4.82 17.71 -46.06
C ILE A 607 -5.65 18.90 -45.56
#